data_AF-A0A950EK38-F1
#
_entry.id   AF-A0A950EK38-F1
#
_cell.length_a   1.000
_cell.length_b   1.000
_cell.length_c   1.000
_cell.angle_alpha   90.00
_cell.angle_beta   90.00
_cell.angle_gamma   90.00
#
_symmetry.space_group_name_H-M   'P 1'
#
loop_
_entity.id
_entity.type
_entity.pdbx_description
1 polymer ?
#
loop_
_entity_poly.entity_id
_entity_poly.type
_entity_poly.pdbx_seq_one_letter_code
_entity_poly.pdbx_strand_id
1 'polypeptide(L)'
;MRKLARSTVFYIILAVLALLLVSLLFRGGSSSEHLSLTTFERKLNAGQVHTADLSDTNHTVSGTLDDSAGTKYKTTFADRDTTNILNEIRHAPNHPDVKVSQTKQPWWEALLVQLVPFLLLVAVFFIFMNAMQGGGNRVMQFGKAKPKVVSKDQPKVTFADVAGADEAVEELQEIKEFLESPAKFQSMGAKIPKGVLLFGPPGTGKTLLARAVAGEAGVPFFSISGSDFVEMFVGVGASRV
;
A
#
# COMPACT_ATOMS: atom_id res chain seq x y z
N MET A 1 -10.24 1.42 -7.51
CA MET A 1 -9.08 0.54 -7.24
C MET A 1 -7.75 1.10 -7.77
N ARG A 2 -7.68 1.76 -8.94
CA ARG A 2 -6.42 2.30 -9.51
C ARG A 2 -5.71 3.41 -8.72
N LYS A 3 -6.42 4.23 -7.92
CA LYS A 3 -5.77 5.30 -7.11
C LYS A 3 -5.12 4.79 -5.82
N LEU A 4 -5.69 3.77 -5.18
CA LEU A 4 -5.15 3.19 -3.93
C LEU A 4 -3.90 2.32 -4.18
N ALA A 5 -3.88 1.57 -5.29
CA ALA A 5 -2.70 0.80 -5.69
C ALA A 5 -1.50 1.71 -6.04
N ARG A 6 -1.76 2.92 -6.59
CA ARG A 6 -0.70 3.89 -6.87
C ARG A 6 -0.10 4.48 -5.60
N SER A 7 -0.90 4.74 -4.56
CA SER A 7 -0.39 5.26 -3.29
C SER A 7 0.41 4.21 -2.53
N THR A 8 -0.04 2.96 -2.43
CA THR A 8 0.70 1.92 -1.71
C THR A 8 2.01 1.55 -2.40
N VAL A 9 2.03 1.44 -3.73
CA VAL A 9 3.26 1.19 -4.49
C VAL A 9 4.27 2.34 -4.31
N PHE A 10 3.81 3.59 -4.29
CA PHE A 10 4.68 4.74 -4.04
C PHE A 10 5.37 4.67 -2.66
N TYR A 11 4.64 4.32 -1.60
CA TYR A 11 5.22 4.18 -0.26
C TYR A 11 6.18 2.99 -0.14
N ILE A 12 5.91 1.88 -0.82
CA ILE A 12 6.84 0.74 -0.87
C ILE A 12 8.15 1.15 -1.55
N ILE A 13 8.07 1.87 -2.69
CA ILE A 13 9.26 2.37 -3.38
C ILE A 13 10.05 3.33 -2.49
N LEU A 14 9.38 4.23 -1.77
CA LEU A 14 10.02 5.17 -0.85
C LEU A 14 10.76 4.44 0.29
N ALA A 15 10.14 3.40 0.86
CA ALA A 15 10.75 2.60 1.92
C ALA A 15 11.98 1.82 1.43
N VAL A 16 11.90 1.24 0.22
CA VAL A 16 13.04 0.56 -0.41
C VAL A 16 14.17 1.56 -0.70
N LEU A 17 13.84 2.75 -1.23
CA LEU A 17 14.83 3.79 -1.51
C LEU A 17 15.53 4.25 -0.22
N ALA A 18 14.77 4.45 0.86
CA ALA A 18 15.30 4.80 2.16
C ALA A 18 16.24 3.72 2.72
N LEU A 19 15.84 2.44 2.64
CA LEU A 19 16.71 1.32 3.04
C LEU A 19 18.00 1.26 2.22
N LEU A 20 17.92 1.55 0.92
CA LEU A 20 19.08 1.57 0.02
C LEU A 20 20.01 2.75 0.35
N LEU A 21 19.45 3.91 0.68
CA LEU A 21 20.19 5.12 1.07
C LEU A 21 20.86 4.94 2.44
N VAL A 22 20.18 4.29 3.39
CA VAL A 22 20.77 3.85 4.66
C VAL A 22 21.91 2.86 4.39
N SER A 23 21.72 1.84 3.55
CA SER A 23 22.80 0.89 3.20
C SER A 23 24.02 1.57 2.56
N LEU A 24 23.79 2.60 1.74
CA LEU A 24 24.84 3.44 1.14
C LEU A 24 25.61 4.27 2.17
N LEU A 25 24.90 4.87 3.14
CA LEU A 25 25.54 5.65 4.21
C LEU A 25 26.34 4.76 5.17
N PHE A 26 25.88 3.53 5.42
CA PHE A 26 26.56 2.57 6.31
C PHE A 26 27.74 1.86 5.63
N ARG A 27 27.81 1.86 4.29
CA ARG A 27 29.00 1.41 3.54
C ARG A 27 30.18 2.38 3.61
N GLY A 28 30.02 3.56 4.21
CA GLY A 28 31.09 4.56 4.39
C GLY A 28 32.03 4.32 5.57
N GLY A 29 31.83 3.25 6.37
CA GLY A 29 32.66 2.94 7.54
C GLY A 29 33.97 2.24 7.16
N SER A 30 35.01 3.04 6.91
CA SER A 30 36.46 2.72 6.96
C SER A 30 36.90 1.34 6.45
N SER A 31 37.37 1.31 5.20
CA SER A 31 38.19 0.21 4.67
C SER A 31 39.55 0.18 5.39
N SER A 32 39.60 -0.41 6.59
CA SER A 32 40.85 -0.78 7.23
C SER A 32 41.34 -2.09 6.62
N GLU A 33 42.54 -2.10 6.05
CA GLU A 33 43.14 -3.33 5.54
C GLU A 33 43.38 -4.28 6.72
N HIS A 34 42.73 -5.45 6.67
CA HIS A 34 42.91 -6.49 7.67
C HIS A 34 44.26 -7.17 7.47
N LEU A 35 45.24 -6.80 8.29
CA LEU A 35 46.53 -7.47 8.32
C LEU A 35 46.50 -8.63 9.32
N SER A 36 46.97 -9.80 8.91
CA SER A 36 47.20 -10.91 9.84
C SER A 36 48.28 -10.55 10.86
N LEU A 37 48.17 -11.09 12.07
CA LEU A 37 49.13 -10.85 13.16
C LEU A 37 50.57 -11.14 12.71
N THR A 38 50.78 -12.23 11.98
CA THR A 38 52.07 -12.62 11.40
C THR A 38 52.62 -11.63 10.36
N THR A 39 51.75 -10.97 9.60
CA THR A 39 52.17 -9.95 8.63
C THR A 39 52.46 -8.63 9.34
N PHE A 40 51.73 -8.34 10.41
CA PHE A 40 51.99 -7.20 11.28
C PHE A 40 53.34 -7.35 12.00
N GLU A 41 53.62 -8.48 12.66
CA GLU A 41 54.91 -8.76 13.29
C GLU A 41 56.08 -8.65 12.30
N ARG A 42 55.90 -9.13 11.07
CA ARG A 42 56.91 -9.02 10.02
C ARG A 42 57.17 -7.56 9.62
N LYS A 43 56.12 -6.75 9.46
CA LYS A 43 56.24 -5.32 9.11
C LYS A 43 56.74 -4.48 10.29
N LEU A 44 56.42 -4.88 11.52
CA LEU A 44 56.93 -4.30 12.76
C LEU A 44 58.44 -4.54 12.90
N ASN A 45 58.89 -5.78 12.70
CA ASN A 45 60.33 -6.13 12.71
C ASN A 45 61.10 -5.52 11.54
N ALA A 46 60.45 -5.28 10.39
CA ALA A 46 61.01 -4.55 9.26
C ALA A 46 61.06 -3.02 9.47
N GLY A 47 60.59 -2.50 10.61
CA GLY A 47 60.66 -1.09 10.95
C GLY A 47 59.66 -0.18 10.22
N GLN A 48 58.64 -0.75 9.58
CA GLN A 48 57.69 -0.04 8.71
C GLN A 48 56.44 0.49 9.44
N VAL A 49 56.43 0.45 10.78
CA VAL A 49 55.28 0.83 11.62
C VAL A 49 55.57 2.16 12.31
N HIS A 50 54.82 3.21 11.95
CA HIS A 50 55.03 4.57 12.46
C HIS A 50 54.25 4.85 13.76
N THR A 51 53.00 4.40 13.85
CA THR A 51 52.18 4.51 15.07
C THR A 51 51.47 3.19 15.35
N ALA A 52 51.39 2.82 16.63
CA ALA A 52 50.63 1.68 17.10
C ALA A 52 49.67 2.13 18.20
N ASP A 53 48.38 2.23 17.87
CA ASP A 53 47.29 2.42 18.81
C ASP A 53 46.72 1.07 19.23
N LEU A 54 46.96 0.69 20.49
CA LEU A 54 46.41 -0.53 21.06
C LEU A 54 45.05 -0.26 21.69
N SER A 55 44.02 -0.97 21.23
CA SER A 55 42.69 -0.97 21.84
C SER A 55 42.47 -2.28 22.60
N ASP A 56 42.66 -2.22 23.91
CA ASP A 56 42.52 -3.33 24.85
C ASP A 56 41.08 -3.89 24.88
N THR A 57 40.08 -3.02 24.71
CA THR A 57 38.65 -3.39 24.78
C THR A 57 38.16 -4.24 23.60
N ASN A 58 38.80 -4.12 22.44
CA ASN A 58 38.38 -4.83 21.22
C ASN A 58 39.42 -5.87 20.75
N HIS A 59 40.46 -6.14 21.55
CA HIS A 59 41.63 -6.96 21.21
C HIS A 59 42.22 -6.64 19.82
N THR A 60 42.29 -5.36 19.47
CA THR A 60 42.76 -4.93 18.15
C THR A 60 43.88 -3.92 18.25
N VAL A 61 44.95 -4.11 17.47
CA VAL A 61 45.97 -3.09 17.23
C VAL A 61 45.64 -2.41 15.91
N SER A 62 45.56 -1.09 15.94
CA SER A 62 45.39 -0.26 14.75
C SER A 62 46.52 0.75 14.67
N GLY A 63 46.89 1.16 13.47
CA GLY A 63 47.97 2.12 13.31
C GLY A 63 48.14 2.57 11.88
N THR A 64 49.14 3.42 11.65
CA THR A 64 49.54 3.86 10.31
C THR A 64 50.90 3.29 9.95
N LEU A 65 51.00 2.66 8.78
CA LEU A 65 52.28 2.22 8.21
C LEU A 65 53.03 3.44 7.66
N ASP A 66 54.36 3.40 7.74
CA ASP A 66 55.26 4.41 7.18
C ASP A 66 55.51 4.18 5.68
N ASP A 67 54.41 3.97 4.97
CA ASP A 67 54.38 3.94 3.51
C ASP A 67 53.83 5.29 3.07
N SER A 68 54.32 5.86 1.96
CA SER A 68 54.04 7.25 1.53
C SER A 68 52.54 7.59 1.30
N ALA A 69 51.62 6.65 1.56
CA ALA A 69 50.17 6.77 1.51
C ALA A 69 49.47 6.81 2.89
N GLY A 70 50.18 6.65 4.02
CA GLY A 70 49.59 6.73 5.37
C GLY A 70 48.49 5.68 5.63
N THR A 71 48.64 4.49 5.06
CA THR A 71 47.62 3.43 5.10
C THR A 71 47.32 2.99 6.53
N LYS A 72 46.04 3.03 6.90
CA LYS A 72 45.54 2.56 8.21
C LYS A 72 45.34 1.05 8.18
N TYR A 73 45.97 0.34 9.11
CA TYR A 73 45.79 -1.09 9.27
C TYR A 73 45.03 -1.43 10.56
N LYS A 74 44.38 -2.58 10.56
CA LYS A 74 43.74 -3.16 11.75
C LYS A 74 44.06 -4.64 11.84
N THR A 75 44.69 -5.05 12.95
CA THR A 75 44.93 -6.45 13.28
C THR A 75 44.25 -6.81 14.59
N THR A 76 43.85 -8.07 14.72
CA THR A 76 43.15 -8.61 15.89
C THR A 76 44.03 -9.67 16.53
N PHE A 77 44.23 -9.58 17.85
CA PHE A 77 44.98 -10.56 18.63
C PHE A 77 44.04 -11.28 19.61
N ALA A 78 44.49 -12.42 20.14
CA ALA A 78 43.74 -13.15 21.15
C ALA A 78 43.87 -12.49 22.52
N ASP A 79 42.78 -12.48 23.29
CA ASP A 79 42.52 -11.84 24.60
C ASP A 79 43.63 -12.01 25.67
N ARG A 80 44.62 -12.89 25.46
CA ARG A 80 45.65 -13.24 26.44
C ARG A 80 47.06 -12.69 26.18
N ASP A 81 47.29 -12.00 25.06
CA ASP A 81 48.65 -11.64 24.62
C ASP A 81 48.95 -10.13 24.58
N THR A 82 48.10 -9.27 25.16
CA THR A 82 48.32 -7.81 25.18
C THR A 82 49.67 -7.41 25.75
N THR A 83 50.11 -8.06 26.83
CA THR A 83 51.40 -7.80 27.48
C THR A 83 52.60 -8.26 26.63
N ASN A 84 52.46 -9.36 25.88
CA ASN A 84 53.53 -9.88 25.04
C ASN A 84 53.74 -8.99 23.80
N ILE A 85 52.65 -8.58 23.16
CA ILE A 85 52.66 -7.69 21.99
C ILE A 85 53.16 -6.29 22.36
N LEU A 86 52.78 -5.77 23.54
CA LEU A 86 53.31 -4.49 24.06
C LEU A 86 54.82 -4.53 24.28
N ASN A 87 55.35 -5.65 24.77
CA ASN A 87 56.79 -5.83 24.98
C ASN A 87 57.54 -5.97 23.64
N GLU A 88 56.94 -6.65 22.66
CA GLU A 88 57.53 -6.82 21.32
C GLU A 88 57.55 -5.49 20.53
N ILE A 89 56.50 -4.67 20.64
CA ILE A 89 56.47 -3.32 20.06
C ILE A 89 57.50 -2.39 20.74
N ARG A 90 57.75 -2.56 22.05
CA ARG A 90 58.75 -1.77 22.80
C ARG A 90 60.20 -2.14 22.46
N HIS A 91 60.45 -3.39 22.08
CA HIS A 91 61.78 -3.90 21.73
C HIS A 91 62.09 -3.84 20.21
N ALA A 92 61.16 -3.36 19.39
CA ALA A 92 61.39 -3.16 17.97
C ALA A 92 62.39 -2.01 17.71
N PRO A 93 63.28 -2.15 16.70
CA PRO A 93 64.44 -1.26 16.49
C PRO A 93 64.11 0.22 16.22
N ASN A 94 62.85 0.55 15.88
CA ASN A 94 62.42 1.90 15.52
C ASN A 94 61.57 2.61 16.60
N HIS A 95 61.43 2.03 17.80
CA HIS A 95 60.64 2.58 18.93
C HIS A 95 59.40 3.38 18.50
N PRO A 96 58.39 2.74 17.88
CA PRO A 96 57.19 3.43 17.43
C PRO A 96 56.52 4.13 18.60
N ASP A 97 55.98 5.35 18.38
CA ASP A 97 55.32 6.12 19.43
C ASP A 97 54.00 5.41 19.81
N VAL A 98 54.02 4.62 20.90
CA VAL A 98 52.89 3.80 21.31
C VAL A 98 51.94 4.63 22.17
N LYS A 99 50.79 4.98 21.60
CA LYS A 99 49.69 5.60 22.35
C LYS A 99 48.65 4.52 22.64
N VAL A 100 48.44 4.21 23.91
CA VAL A 100 47.31 3.37 24.33
C VAL A 100 46.06 4.24 24.30
N SER A 101 45.53 4.44 23.10
CA SER A 101 44.31 5.21 22.89
C SER A 101 43.12 4.33 23.19
N GLN A 102 42.51 4.51 24.37
CA GLN A 102 41.14 4.06 24.60
C GLN A 102 40.21 4.86 23.70
N THR A 103 40.08 4.46 22.44
CA THR A 103 39.05 4.99 21.54
C THR A 103 37.71 4.46 22.05
N LYS A 104 37.20 5.11 23.10
CA LYS A 104 35.81 5.01 23.53
C LYS A 104 35.00 5.66 22.43
N GLN A 105 34.64 4.89 21.40
CA GLN A 105 33.55 5.28 20.54
C GLN A 105 32.36 5.57 21.47
N PRO A 106 31.82 6.80 21.46
CA PRO A 106 30.72 7.11 22.35
C PRO A 106 29.56 6.17 22.00
N TRP A 107 29.11 5.38 22.97
CA TRP A 107 28.03 4.40 22.77
C TRP A 107 26.77 5.03 22.16
N TRP A 108 26.57 6.34 22.34
CA TRP A 108 25.47 7.09 21.77
C TRP A 108 25.57 7.24 20.24
N GLU A 109 26.78 7.28 19.65
CA GLU A 109 26.96 7.30 18.19
C GLU A 109 26.51 5.97 17.58
N ALA A 110 26.89 4.84 18.18
CA ALA A 110 26.43 3.52 17.76
C ALA A 110 24.90 3.37 17.93
N LEU A 111 24.35 3.90 19.03
CA LEU A 111 22.92 3.88 19.31
C LEU A 111 22.12 4.72 18.30
N LEU A 112 22.60 5.92 17.94
CA LEU A 112 21.96 6.80 16.96
C LEU A 112 21.92 6.14 15.57
N VAL A 113 23.04 5.58 15.14
CA VAL A 113 23.14 4.87 13.86
C VAL A 113 22.18 3.69 13.82
N GLN A 114 22.01 2.95 14.92
CA GLN A 114 21.05 1.83 14.99
C GLN A 114 19.58 2.27 15.14
N LEU A 115 19.32 3.45 15.70
CA LEU A 115 17.96 4.00 15.87
C LEU A 115 17.38 4.62 14.59
N VAL A 116 18.21 5.17 13.72
CA VAL A 116 17.77 5.77 12.44
C VAL A 116 16.86 4.83 11.61
N PRO A 117 17.23 3.57 11.32
CA PRO A 117 16.36 2.67 10.56
C PRO A 117 15.07 2.32 11.30
N PHE A 118 15.11 2.23 12.64
CA PHE A 118 13.92 1.98 13.45
C PHE A 118 12.94 3.16 13.42
N LEU A 119 13.44 4.39 13.58
CA LEU A 119 12.64 5.61 13.49
C LEU A 119 12.01 5.79 12.11
N LEU A 120 12.73 5.44 11.04
CA LEU A 120 12.21 5.49 9.68
C LEU A 120 11.05 4.51 9.49
N LEU A 121 11.17 3.29 10.02
CA LEU A 121 10.11 2.29 9.98
C LEU A 121 8.85 2.78 10.73
N VAL A 122 9.03 3.36 11.92
CA VAL A 122 7.92 3.93 12.72
C VAL A 122 7.25 5.09 11.98
N ALA A 123 8.02 5.97 11.33
CA ALA A 123 7.48 7.08 10.55
C ALA A 123 6.65 6.60 9.35
N VAL A 124 7.15 5.61 8.61
CA VAL A 124 6.41 4.98 7.49
C VAL A 124 5.15 4.29 7.99
N PHE A 125 5.22 3.60 9.13
CA PHE A 125 4.07 2.96 9.76
C PHE A 125 2.96 3.97 10.11
N PHE A 126 3.33 5.12 10.70
CA PHE A 126 2.38 6.20 11.00
C PHE A 126 1.73 6.79 9.75
N ILE A 127 2.51 7.01 8.68
CA ILE A 127 2.00 7.50 7.40
C ILE A 127 1.02 6.47 6.79
N PHE A 128 1.34 5.17 6.87
CA PHE A 128 0.46 4.11 6.39
C PHE A 128 -0.85 4.03 7.18
N MET A 129 -0.78 4.17 8.51
CA MET A 129 -1.97 4.17 9.37
C MET A 129 -2.88 5.37 9.09
N ASN A 130 -2.29 6.56 8.88
CA ASN A 130 -3.03 7.75 8.45
C ASN A 130 -3.61 7.60 7.04
N ALA A 131 -2.89 6.96 6.10
CA ALA A 131 -3.40 6.69 4.76
C ALA A 131 -4.57 5.68 4.75
N MET A 132 -4.57 4.71 5.66
CA MET A 132 -5.65 3.72 5.80
C MET A 132 -6.90 4.27 6.51
N GLN A 133 -6.75 5.22 7.45
CA GLN A 133 -7.90 5.83 8.13
C GLN A 133 -8.81 6.64 7.19
N GLY A 134 -8.30 7.13 6.04
CA GLY A 134 -9.11 7.73 4.98
C GLY A 134 -10.01 6.75 4.20
N GLY A 135 -9.89 5.43 4.46
CA GLY A 135 -10.66 4.36 3.82
C GLY A 135 -11.57 3.56 4.74
N GLY A 136 -11.50 3.77 6.06
CA GLY A 136 -12.17 2.96 7.10
C GLY A 136 -13.70 2.96 7.04
N ASN A 137 -14.31 3.95 6.38
CA ASN A 137 -15.77 4.04 6.25
C ASN A 137 -16.35 3.17 5.11
N ARG A 138 -15.51 2.48 4.32
CA ARG A 138 -15.98 1.57 3.25
C ARG A 138 -16.19 0.14 3.72
N VAL A 139 -15.45 -0.34 4.71
CA VAL A 139 -15.56 -1.73 5.18
C VAL A 139 -16.85 -1.96 6.00
N MET A 140 -17.37 -0.91 6.65
CA MET A 140 -18.67 -0.95 7.34
C MET A 140 -19.87 -0.68 6.41
N GLN A 141 -19.65 -0.35 5.12
CA GLN A 141 -20.74 -0.16 4.15
C GLN A 141 -21.13 -1.44 3.39
N PHE A 142 -20.43 -2.56 3.60
CA PHE A 142 -20.77 -3.84 2.96
C PHE A 142 -22.08 -4.45 3.48
N GLY A 143 -22.58 -4.03 4.65
CA GLY A 143 -23.81 -4.57 5.25
C GLY A 143 -25.05 -3.69 5.15
N LYS A 144 -24.93 -2.43 4.69
CA LYS A 144 -26.09 -1.55 4.49
C LYS A 144 -26.32 -1.42 2.99
N ALA A 145 -27.25 -2.22 2.48
CA ALA A 145 -27.84 -1.95 1.17
C ALA A 145 -28.25 -0.48 1.15
N LYS A 146 -27.58 0.33 0.32
CA LYS A 146 -28.14 1.63 -0.04
C LYS A 146 -29.26 1.27 -1.01
N PRO A 147 -30.55 1.38 -0.64
CA PRO A 147 -31.59 1.28 -1.64
C PRO A 147 -31.23 2.30 -2.70
N LYS A 148 -31.00 1.83 -3.93
CA LYS A 148 -30.82 2.71 -5.07
C LYS A 148 -32.14 3.46 -5.13
N VAL A 149 -32.12 4.72 -4.71
CA VAL A 149 -33.30 5.59 -4.75
C VAL A 149 -33.64 5.65 -6.22
N VAL A 150 -34.59 4.81 -6.65
CA VAL A 150 -35.07 4.81 -8.02
C VAL A 150 -35.67 6.20 -8.18
N SER A 151 -34.95 7.06 -8.89
CA SER A 151 -35.38 8.44 -9.10
C SER A 151 -36.74 8.36 -9.74
N LYS A 152 -37.76 8.95 -9.09
CA LYS A 152 -39.08 9.12 -9.68
C LYS A 152 -38.91 9.98 -10.92
N ASP A 153 -38.82 9.33 -12.07
CA ASP A 153 -38.87 10.01 -13.35
C ASP A 153 -40.36 10.05 -13.74
N GLN A 154 -40.84 11.23 -14.10
CA GLN A 154 -42.12 11.38 -14.78
C GLN A 154 -41.79 11.31 -16.27
N PRO A 155 -41.98 10.14 -16.92
CA PRO A 155 -41.63 10.01 -18.32
C PRO A 155 -42.45 10.99 -19.16
N LYS A 156 -41.75 11.75 -20.02
CA LYS A 156 -42.37 12.64 -21.01
C LYS A 156 -42.79 11.91 -22.29
N VAL A 157 -42.48 10.63 -22.38
CA VAL A 157 -42.73 9.79 -23.56
C VAL A 157 -44.18 9.33 -23.52
N THR A 158 -44.86 9.37 -24.66
CA THR A 158 -46.28 9.04 -24.85
C THR A 158 -46.46 7.95 -25.90
N PHE A 159 -47.69 7.45 -26.12
CA PHE A 159 -47.93 6.46 -27.18
C PHE A 159 -47.66 7.02 -28.57
N ALA A 160 -47.76 8.34 -28.75
CA ALA A 160 -47.40 9.01 -30.00
C ALA A 160 -45.91 8.88 -30.37
N ASP A 161 -45.04 8.60 -29.39
CA ASP A 161 -43.60 8.42 -29.61
C ASP A 161 -43.22 6.97 -29.95
N VAL A 162 -44.21 6.05 -29.97
CA VAL A 162 -44.04 4.64 -30.30
C VAL A 162 -44.47 4.42 -31.75
N ALA A 163 -43.60 3.86 -32.58
CA ALA A 163 -43.91 3.53 -33.97
C ALA A 163 -43.81 2.02 -34.23
N GLY A 164 -44.73 1.51 -35.05
CA GLY A 164 -44.67 0.13 -35.58
C GLY A 164 -45.04 -0.97 -34.58
N ALA A 165 -45.78 -0.63 -33.52
CA ALA A 165 -46.22 -1.55 -32.48
C ALA A 165 -47.71 -1.35 -32.12
N ASP A 166 -48.54 -1.11 -33.14
CA ASP A 166 -49.93 -0.66 -32.97
C ASP A 166 -50.78 -1.64 -32.15
N GLU A 167 -50.63 -2.95 -32.39
CA GLU A 167 -51.32 -4.01 -31.62
C GLU A 167 -50.93 -3.97 -30.13
N ALA A 168 -49.65 -3.80 -29.83
CA ALA A 168 -49.17 -3.72 -28.45
C ALA A 168 -49.60 -2.42 -27.77
N VAL A 169 -49.69 -1.30 -28.51
CA VAL A 169 -50.21 -0.03 -27.99
C VAL A 169 -51.70 -0.17 -27.65
N GLU A 170 -52.49 -0.83 -28.51
CA GLU A 170 -53.91 -1.08 -28.26
C GLU A 170 -54.14 -1.92 -26.99
N GLU A 171 -53.39 -3.01 -26.79
CA GLU A 171 -53.49 -3.80 -25.56
C GLU A 171 -53.05 -3.00 -24.31
N LEU A 172 -52.01 -2.17 -24.45
CA LEU A 172 -51.50 -1.36 -23.35
C LEU A 172 -52.40 -0.14 -23.03
N GLN A 173 -53.32 0.23 -23.91
CA GLN A 173 -54.34 1.25 -23.65
C GLN A 173 -55.24 0.84 -22.47
N GLU A 174 -55.56 -0.45 -22.35
CA GLU A 174 -56.33 -0.99 -21.22
C GLU A 174 -55.53 -0.81 -19.90
N ILE A 175 -54.24 -1.13 -19.93
CA ILE A 175 -53.32 -0.97 -18.79
C ILE A 175 -53.22 0.50 -18.37
N LYS A 176 -53.18 1.42 -19.33
CA LYS A 176 -53.22 2.86 -19.08
C LYS A 176 -54.49 3.27 -18.35
N GLU A 177 -55.66 2.81 -18.80
CA GLU A 177 -56.94 3.14 -18.14
C GLU A 177 -57.00 2.59 -16.71
N PHE A 178 -56.45 1.39 -16.47
CA PHE A 178 -56.32 0.83 -15.12
C PHE A 178 -55.46 1.69 -14.20
N LEU A 179 -54.35 2.23 -14.71
CA LEU A 179 -53.45 3.09 -13.94
C LEU A 179 -54.06 4.47 -13.65
N GLU A 180 -54.84 5.01 -14.58
CA GLU A 180 -55.50 6.31 -14.44
C GLU A 180 -56.72 6.25 -13.51
N SER A 181 -57.54 5.20 -13.60
CA SER A 181 -58.82 5.08 -12.87
C SER A 181 -59.03 3.72 -12.20
N PRO A 182 -58.16 3.30 -11.25
CA PRO A 182 -58.24 1.97 -10.64
C PRO A 182 -59.56 1.71 -9.89
N ALA A 183 -60.16 2.76 -9.30
CA ALA A 183 -61.41 2.64 -8.55
C ALA A 183 -62.60 2.20 -9.43
N LYS A 184 -62.65 2.64 -10.70
CA LYS A 184 -63.69 2.26 -11.66
C LYS A 184 -63.70 0.74 -11.86
N PHE A 185 -62.53 0.16 -12.08
CA PHE A 185 -62.38 -1.28 -12.30
C PHE A 185 -62.64 -2.12 -11.05
N GLN A 186 -62.20 -1.65 -9.87
CA GLN A 186 -62.51 -2.32 -8.60
C GLN A 186 -64.01 -2.36 -8.33
N SER A 187 -64.75 -1.28 -8.64
CA SER A 187 -66.20 -1.22 -8.44
C SER A 187 -66.99 -2.20 -9.33
N MET A 188 -66.44 -2.52 -10.51
CA MET A 188 -67.01 -3.52 -11.42
C MET A 188 -66.60 -4.96 -11.06
N GLY A 189 -65.81 -5.16 -10.00
CA GLY A 189 -65.29 -6.47 -9.61
C GLY A 189 -64.21 -7.01 -10.56
N ALA A 190 -63.65 -6.17 -11.43
CA ALA A 190 -62.61 -6.58 -12.36
C ALA A 190 -61.29 -6.85 -11.61
N LYS A 191 -60.60 -7.93 -11.98
CA LYS A 191 -59.32 -8.30 -11.40
C LYS A 191 -58.21 -7.46 -12.02
N ILE A 192 -57.54 -6.64 -11.22
CA ILE A 192 -56.43 -5.80 -11.68
C ILE A 192 -55.24 -6.69 -12.12
N PRO A 193 -54.72 -6.53 -13.36
CA PRO A 193 -53.50 -7.18 -13.79
C PRO A 193 -52.33 -6.81 -12.87
N LYS A 194 -51.62 -7.81 -12.36
CA LYS A 194 -50.49 -7.56 -11.43
C LYS A 194 -49.17 -7.26 -12.15
N GLY A 195 -49.08 -7.58 -13.44
CA GLY A 195 -47.87 -7.36 -14.23
C GLY A 195 -48.10 -7.76 -15.68
N VAL A 196 -47.31 -7.13 -16.56
CA VAL A 196 -47.29 -7.38 -18.00
C VAL A 196 -45.87 -7.77 -18.38
N LEU A 197 -45.72 -8.82 -19.18
CA LEU A 197 -44.42 -9.27 -19.68
C LEU A 197 -44.29 -8.89 -21.15
N LEU A 198 -43.45 -7.89 -21.44
CA LEU A 198 -43.06 -7.54 -22.80
C LEU A 198 -41.85 -8.38 -23.21
N PHE A 199 -41.99 -9.21 -24.25
CA PHE A 199 -40.91 -10.05 -24.77
C PHE A 199 -40.61 -9.74 -26.25
N GLY A 200 -39.41 -10.10 -26.70
CA GLY A 200 -38.97 -9.89 -28.09
C GLY A 200 -37.49 -9.55 -28.21
N PRO A 201 -36.93 -9.49 -29.43
CA PRO A 201 -35.52 -9.20 -29.69
C PRO A 201 -35.01 -7.90 -29.02
N PRO A 202 -33.72 -7.78 -28.68
CA PRO A 202 -33.18 -6.52 -28.14
C PRO A 202 -33.40 -5.36 -29.15
N GLY A 203 -33.72 -4.17 -28.64
CA GLY A 203 -33.94 -2.98 -29.47
C GLY A 203 -35.36 -2.75 -30.00
N THR A 204 -36.33 -3.65 -29.75
CA THR A 204 -37.73 -3.52 -30.22
C THR A 204 -38.61 -2.58 -29.39
N GLY A 205 -38.02 -1.59 -28.70
CA GLY A 205 -38.83 -0.58 -27.99
C GLY A 205 -39.56 -1.03 -26.72
N LYS A 206 -39.35 -2.24 -26.17
CA LYS A 206 -40.02 -2.71 -24.93
C LYS A 206 -39.95 -1.72 -23.76
N THR A 207 -38.76 -1.19 -23.47
CA THR A 207 -38.58 -0.19 -22.40
C THR A 207 -39.23 1.15 -22.75
N LEU A 208 -39.32 1.48 -24.04
CA LEU A 208 -39.96 2.68 -24.55
C LEU A 208 -41.48 2.59 -24.39
N LEU A 209 -42.08 1.45 -24.77
CA LEU A 209 -43.50 1.13 -24.52
C LEU A 209 -43.84 1.24 -23.04
N ALA A 210 -43.06 0.62 -22.15
CA ALA A 210 -43.31 0.70 -20.70
C ALA A 210 -43.25 2.14 -20.16
N ARG A 211 -42.35 2.98 -20.72
CA ARG A 211 -42.28 4.41 -20.38
C ARG A 211 -43.47 5.19 -20.94
N ALA A 212 -43.92 4.87 -22.16
CA ALA A 212 -45.06 5.48 -22.80
C ALA A 212 -46.35 5.24 -22.01
N VAL A 213 -46.59 4.01 -21.54
CA VAL A 213 -47.74 3.68 -20.67
C VAL A 213 -47.76 4.53 -19.41
N ALA A 214 -46.61 4.68 -18.74
CA ALA A 214 -46.51 5.48 -17.53
C ALA A 214 -46.68 6.99 -17.81
N GLY A 215 -46.19 7.48 -18.95
CA GLY A 215 -46.35 8.87 -19.39
C GLY A 215 -47.80 9.20 -19.72
N GLU A 216 -48.49 8.31 -20.43
CA GLU A 216 -49.91 8.43 -20.79
C GLU A 216 -50.84 8.38 -19.58
N ALA A 217 -50.52 7.55 -18.58
CA ALA A 217 -51.26 7.49 -17.32
C ALA A 217 -50.86 8.60 -16.32
N GLY A 218 -49.81 9.38 -16.61
CA GLY A 218 -49.32 10.42 -15.70
C GLY A 218 -48.77 9.90 -14.37
N VAL A 219 -48.33 8.63 -14.32
CA VAL A 219 -47.86 7.97 -13.10
C VAL A 219 -46.32 7.91 -13.04
N PRO A 220 -45.71 7.83 -11.85
CA PRO A 220 -44.25 7.68 -11.72
C PRO A 220 -43.74 6.38 -12.35
N PHE A 221 -42.61 6.44 -13.06
CA PHE A 221 -41.97 5.26 -13.64
C PHE A 221 -40.74 4.83 -12.84
N PHE A 222 -40.73 3.58 -12.37
CA PHE A 222 -39.60 2.98 -11.66
C PHE A 222 -38.92 1.95 -12.56
N SER A 223 -37.62 2.11 -12.80
CA SER A 223 -36.84 1.19 -13.63
C SER A 223 -35.76 0.50 -12.81
N ILE A 224 -35.78 -0.83 -12.84
CA ILE A 224 -34.75 -1.68 -12.24
C ILE A 224 -34.36 -2.78 -13.24
N SER A 225 -33.06 -3.08 -13.33
CA SER A 225 -32.56 -4.16 -14.17
C SER A 225 -32.60 -5.48 -13.40
N GLY A 226 -33.02 -6.57 -14.05
CA GLY A 226 -32.97 -7.91 -13.44
C GLY A 226 -31.56 -8.31 -12.99
N SER A 227 -30.53 -7.86 -13.72
CA SER A 227 -29.13 -8.08 -13.34
C SER A 227 -28.74 -7.39 -12.02
N ASP A 228 -29.46 -6.34 -11.60
CA ASP A 228 -29.22 -5.67 -10.31
C ASP A 228 -29.58 -6.57 -9.12
N PHE A 229 -30.33 -7.65 -9.34
CA PHE A 229 -30.71 -8.63 -8.31
C PHE A 229 -29.78 -9.85 -8.24
N VAL A 230 -28.92 -10.05 -9.25
CA VAL A 230 -27.99 -11.19 -9.30
C VAL A 230 -26.63 -10.72 -8.79
N GLU A 231 -26.37 -10.93 -7.51
CA GLU A 231 -25.07 -10.66 -6.88
C GLU A 231 -24.32 -11.97 -6.58
N MET A 232 -22.99 -11.89 -6.52
CA MET A 232 -22.12 -13.03 -6.21
C MET A 232 -22.33 -13.62 -4.80
N PHE A 233 -23.08 -12.92 -3.93
CA PHE A 233 -23.32 -13.31 -2.55
C PHE A 233 -24.80 -13.59 -2.30
N VAL A 234 -25.08 -14.79 -1.79
CA VAL A 234 -26.43 -15.24 -1.43
C VAL A 234 -27.01 -14.33 -0.34
N GLY A 235 -28.25 -13.87 -0.53
CA GLY A 235 -29.00 -13.10 0.49
C GLY A 235 -28.98 -11.58 0.33
N VAL A 236 -28.11 -11.00 -0.52
CA VAL A 236 -28.08 -9.53 -0.71
C VAL A 236 -29.17 -9.04 -1.66
N GLY A 237 -29.55 -9.85 -2.66
CA GLY A 237 -30.60 -9.50 -3.64
C GLY A 237 -32.00 -9.38 -3.04
N ALA A 238 -32.37 -10.24 -2.07
CA ALA A 238 -33.69 -10.24 -1.44
C ALA A 238 -33.95 -9.01 -0.55
N SER A 239 -32.88 -8.41 0.00
CA SER A 239 -32.97 -7.23 0.88
C SER A 239 -33.28 -5.91 0.14
N ARG A 240 -33.32 -5.93 -1.21
CA ARG A 240 -33.54 -4.76 -2.06
C ARG A 240 -35.02 -4.54 -2.43
N VAL A 241 -35.91 -5.47 -2.07
CA VAL A 241 -37.35 -5.44 -2.37
C VAL A 241 -38.15 -5.06 -1.14
#